data_AF-A0A535TU49-F1
#
_entry.id   AF-A0A535TU49-F1
#
_cell.length_a   1.000
_cell.length_b   1.000
_cell.length_c   1.000
_cell.angle_alpha   90.00
_cell.angle_beta   90.00
_cell.angle_gamma   90.00
#
_symmetry.space_group_name_H-M   'P 1'
#
loop_
_entity.id
_entity.type
_entity.pdbx_description
1 polymer ?
#
loop_
_entity_poly.entity_id
_entity_poly.type
_entity_poly.pdbx_seq_one_letter_code
_entity_poly.pdbx_strand_id
1 'polypeptide(L)'
;MPRGTTFKKSSESPPELEPTPTDDPLQKLQRTLRVRFHDAALLRQALTHRSYNNEHPERGSADNERLEYLGDAVLELIAAEHLYNTYATSNEGEL
;
A
#
# COMPACT_ATOMS: atom_id res chain seq x y z
N MET A 1 17.34 -26.22 -63.25
CA MET A 1 15.98 -25.72 -63.50
C MET A 1 15.08 -26.19 -62.36
N PRO A 2 14.09 -25.39 -61.91
CA PRO A 2 14.06 -24.40 -60.81
C PRO A 2 13.34 -24.96 -59.55
N ARG A 3 13.21 -24.36 -58.36
CA ARG A 3 12.68 -23.06 -57.90
C ARG A 3 13.17 -22.92 -56.42
N GLY A 4 13.72 -21.81 -55.91
CA GLY A 4 13.07 -20.51 -55.73
C GLY A 4 11.94 -20.58 -54.70
N THR A 5 12.16 -20.16 -53.45
CA THR A 5 11.24 -19.32 -52.63
C THR A 5 11.90 -18.92 -51.31
N THR A 6 12.13 -17.62 -51.19
CA THR A 6 12.44 -16.87 -49.96
C THR A 6 11.17 -16.74 -49.13
N PHE A 7 11.20 -16.95 -47.81
CA PHE A 7 10.19 -16.41 -46.90
C PHE A 7 10.84 -15.71 -45.72
N LYS A 8 10.51 -14.42 -45.62
CA LYS A 8 10.87 -13.44 -44.59
C LYS A 8 9.62 -13.28 -43.71
N LYS A 9 9.74 -13.47 -42.39
CA LYS A 9 8.88 -12.97 -41.28
C LYS A 9 9.09 -13.89 -40.07
N SER A 10 9.13 -13.43 -38.83
CA SER A 10 8.68 -12.17 -38.26
C SER A 10 9.48 -11.92 -36.99
N SER A 11 9.87 -10.66 -36.81
CA SER A 11 10.15 -10.08 -35.50
C SER A 11 8.90 -10.26 -34.63
N GLU A 12 8.93 -11.23 -33.72
CA GLU A 12 8.02 -11.23 -32.59
C GLU A 12 8.81 -10.65 -31.42
N SER A 13 8.58 -9.37 -31.17
CA SER A 13 9.00 -8.75 -29.91
C SER A 13 8.39 -9.58 -28.78
N PRO A 14 9.13 -9.87 -27.69
CA PRO A 14 8.55 -10.57 -26.55
C PRO A 14 7.30 -9.83 -26.10
N PRO A 15 6.23 -10.53 -25.69
CA PRO A 15 5.05 -9.86 -25.17
C PRO A 15 5.51 -9.01 -24.00
N GLU A 16 5.27 -7.71 -24.10
CA GLU A 16 5.38 -6.78 -22.99
C GLU A 16 4.55 -7.37 -21.85
N LEU A 17 5.17 -7.54 -20.68
CA LEU A 17 4.56 -8.15 -19.51
C LEU A 17 3.39 -7.27 -19.05
N GLU A 18 2.23 -7.45 -19.67
CA GLU A 18 0.95 -6.99 -19.16
C GLU A 18 0.86 -7.45 -17.70
N PRO A 19 0.72 -6.53 -16.72
CA PRO A 19 0.61 -6.94 -15.34
C PRO A 19 -0.65 -7.79 -15.21
N THR A 20 -0.46 -9.09 -15.02
CA THR A 20 -1.56 -10.01 -14.73
C THR A 20 -2.34 -9.45 -13.55
N PRO A 21 -3.68 -9.34 -13.60
CA PRO A 21 -4.46 -8.92 -12.45
C PRO A 21 -4.40 -10.04 -11.41
N THR A 22 -3.37 -10.04 -10.59
CA THR A 22 -3.26 -10.93 -9.45
C THR A 22 -4.31 -10.48 -8.45
N ASP A 23 -5.15 -11.41 -7.97
CA ASP A 23 -6.13 -11.23 -6.89
C ASP A 23 -5.47 -10.97 -5.52
N ASP A 24 -4.35 -10.24 -5.49
CA ASP A 24 -3.66 -9.86 -4.27
C ASP A 24 -4.53 -8.85 -3.49
N PRO A 25 -5.04 -9.23 -2.29
CA PRO A 25 -5.89 -8.36 -1.49
C PRO A 25 -5.22 -7.02 -1.15
N LEU A 26 -3.89 -6.99 -1.01
CA LEU A 26 -3.15 -5.77 -0.69
C LEU A 26 -3.08 -4.81 -1.89
N GLN A 27 -2.93 -5.33 -3.10
CA GLN A 27 -3.00 -4.51 -4.31
C GLN A 27 -4.42 -3.99 -4.56
N LYS A 28 -5.45 -4.79 -4.22
CA LYS A 28 -6.84 -4.32 -4.26
C LYS A 28 -7.07 -3.19 -3.25
N LEU A 29 -6.61 -3.35 -2.01
CA LEU A 29 -6.76 -2.34 -0.96
C LEU A 29 -6.09 -1.01 -1.34
N GLN A 30 -4.85 -1.04 -1.83
CA GLN A 30 -4.14 0.17 -2.28
C GLN A 30 -4.89 0.92 -3.40
N ARG A 31 -5.48 0.18 -4.35
CA ARG A 31 -6.33 0.77 -5.40
C ARG A 31 -7.58 1.43 -4.82
N THR A 32 -8.26 0.76 -3.88
CA THR A 32 -9.46 1.29 -3.22
C THR A 32 -9.16 2.56 -2.43
N LEU A 33 -8.09 2.57 -1.64
CA LEU A 33 -7.68 3.73 -0.84
C LEU A 33 -7.02 4.83 -1.67
N ARG A 34 -6.65 4.54 -2.92
CA ARG A 34 -5.84 5.41 -3.79
C ARG A 34 -4.51 5.82 -3.14
N VAL A 35 -3.97 4.94 -2.31
CA VAL A 35 -2.67 5.10 -1.64
C VAL A 35 -1.76 3.98 -2.10
N ARG A 36 -0.57 4.32 -2.60
CA ARG A 36 0.46 3.34 -2.97
C ARG A 36 1.54 3.32 -1.89
N PHE A 37 1.82 2.14 -1.36
CA PHE A 37 2.93 1.91 -0.46
C PHE A 37 4.18 1.60 -1.27
N HIS A 38 5.29 2.28 -0.95
CA HIS A 38 6.60 1.96 -1.53
C HIS A 38 7.13 0.63 -1.02
N ASP A 39 6.81 0.28 0.23
CA ASP A 39 7.17 -0.98 0.85
C ASP A 39 5.91 -1.78 1.19
N ALA A 40 5.75 -2.92 0.53
CA ALA A 40 4.64 -3.83 0.78
C ALA A 40 4.72 -4.53 2.15
N ALA A 41 5.91 -4.62 2.75
CA ALA A 41 6.07 -5.16 4.10
C ALA A 41 5.48 -4.21 5.14
N LEU A 42 5.65 -2.90 4.96
CA LEU A 42 5.02 -1.88 5.82
C LEU A 42 3.50 -1.97 5.78
N LEU A 43 2.90 -2.14 4.60
CA LEU A 43 1.45 -2.34 4.47
C LEU A 43 0.98 -3.62 5.17
N ARG A 44 1.72 -4.73 5.02
CA ARG A 44 1.43 -5.98 5.73
C ARG A 44 1.49 -5.79 7.24
N GLN A 45 2.54 -5.14 7.74
CA GLN A 45 2.70 -4.83 9.15
C GLN A 45 1.53 -3.98 9.67
N ALA A 46 1.15 -2.91 8.96
CA ALA A 46 0.04 -2.04 9.35
C ALA A 46 -1.30 -2.79 9.47
N LEU A 47 -1.46 -3.88 8.72
CA LEU A 47 -2.65 -4.74 8.73
C LEU A 47 -2.52 -5.98 9.64
N THR A 48 -1.40 -6.14 10.35
CA THR A 48 -1.16 -7.28 11.24
C THR A 48 -1.41 -6.87 12.68
N HIS A 49 -2.51 -7.37 13.26
CA HIS A 49 -2.82 -7.16 14.66
C HIS A 49 -2.04 -8.13 15.56
N ARG A 50 -1.70 -7.70 16.77
CA ARG A 50 -0.96 -8.51 17.77
C ARG A 50 -1.57 -9.89 18.05
N SER A 51 -2.90 -10.04 17.95
CA SER A 51 -3.58 -11.33 18.18
C SER A 51 -3.15 -12.39 17.16
N TYR A 52 -2.94 -11.97 15.91
CA TYR A 52 -2.48 -12.87 14.85
C TYR A 52 -1.11 -13.46 15.17
N ASN A 53 -0.19 -12.62 15.66
CA ASN A 53 1.14 -13.04 16.08
C ASN A 53 1.11 -13.97 17.30
N ASN A 54 0.22 -13.69 18.25
CA ASN A 54 0.06 -14.53 19.43
C ASN A 54 -0.44 -15.95 19.08
N GLU A 55 -1.25 -16.08 18.03
CA GLU A 55 -1.78 -17.35 17.54
C GLU A 55 -0.80 -18.11 16.62
N HIS A 56 0.15 -17.40 16.00
CA HIS A 56 1.13 -17.96 15.05
C HIS A 56 2.57 -17.55 15.40
N PRO A 57 3.08 -17.93 16.59
CA PRO A 57 4.38 -17.49 17.10
C PRO A 57 5.54 -17.87 16.18
N GLU A 58 5.41 -18.94 15.39
CA GLU A 58 6.40 -19.38 14.42
C GLU A 58 6.58 -18.42 13.22
N ARG A 59 5.61 -17.52 12.99
CA ARG A 59 5.65 -16.55 11.88
C ARG A 59 6.29 -15.22 12.26
N GLY A 60 6.51 -14.96 13.56
CA GLY A 60 7.41 -13.93 14.11
C GLY A 60 7.40 -12.56 13.42
N SER A 61 6.28 -12.13 12.86
CA SER A 61 6.20 -10.93 12.03
C SER A 61 5.94 -9.70 12.90
N ALA A 62 6.36 -8.52 12.45
CA ALA A 62 6.01 -7.29 13.15
C ALA A 62 4.49 -7.05 13.10
N ASP A 63 3.90 -6.66 14.22
CA ASP A 63 2.52 -6.16 14.28
C ASP A 63 2.46 -4.62 14.13
N ASN A 64 1.24 -4.12 14.16
CA ASN A 64 0.93 -2.72 13.98
C ASN A 64 1.03 -1.87 15.24
N GLU A 65 1.35 -2.39 16.43
CA GLU A 65 1.26 -1.60 17.69
C GLU A 65 2.11 -0.31 17.65
N ARG A 66 3.33 -0.40 17.10
CA ARG A 66 4.21 0.78 16.95
C ARG A 66 3.71 1.75 15.87
N LEU A 67 3.05 1.25 14.83
CA LEU A 67 2.48 2.06 13.75
C LEU A 67 1.21 2.76 14.21
N GLU A 68 0.40 2.09 15.04
CA GLU A 68 -0.78 2.64 15.70
C GLU A 68 -0.38 3.82 16.59
N TYR A 69 0.57 3.61 17.50
CA TYR A 69 1.09 4.68 18.35
C TYR A 69 1.57 5.91 17.57
N LEU A 70 2.31 5.69 16.47
CA LEU A 70 2.76 6.78 15.61
C LEU A 70 1.59 7.44 14.86
N GLY A 71 0.65 6.63 14.37
CA GLY A 71 -0.53 7.09 13.66
C GLY A 71 -1.40 8.00 14.51
N ASP A 72 -1.62 7.64 15.77
CA ASP A 72 -2.39 8.46 16.72
C ASP A 72 -1.78 9.84 16.91
N ALA A 73 -0.46 9.91 17.15
CA ALA A 73 0.23 11.20 17.30
C ALA A 73 0.17 12.07 16.03
N VAL A 74 0.24 11.46 14.84
CA VAL A 74 0.11 12.16 13.56
C VAL A 74 -1.32 12.69 13.38
N LEU A 75 -2.33 11.87 13.66
CA LEU A 75 -3.73 12.28 13.57
C LEU A 75 -4.07 13.38 14.57
N GLU A 76 -3.57 13.27 15.80
CA GLU A 76 -3.74 14.29 16.84
C GLU A 76 -3.14 15.63 16.42
N LEU A 77 -1.91 15.64 15.87
CA LEU A 77 -1.28 16.85 15.36
C LEU A 77 -2.10 17.49 14.23
N ILE A 78 -2.52 16.70 13.24
CA ILE A 78 -3.30 17.22 12.09
C ILE A 78 -4.65 17.77 12.56
N ALA A 79 -5.32 17.06 13.48
CA ALA A 79 -6.59 17.52 14.04
C ALA A 79 -6.41 18.81 14.83
N ALA A 80 -5.41 18.88 15.71
CA ALA A 80 -5.10 20.08 16.49
C ALA A 80 -4.76 21.27 15.58
N GLU A 81 -3.92 21.08 14.55
CA GLU A 81 -3.60 22.12 13.57
C GLU A 81 -4.86 22.59 12.82
N HIS A 82 -5.72 21.67 12.40
CA HIS A 82 -6.95 22.00 11.70
C HIS A 82 -7.90 22.82 12.59
N LEU A 83 -8.10 22.41 13.84
CA LEU A 83 -8.96 23.09 14.80
C LEU A 83 -8.41 24.48 15.15
N TYR A 84 -7.10 24.57 15.43
CA TYR A 84 -6.41 25.83 15.72
C TYR A 84 -6.60 26.87 14.61
N ASN A 85 -6.45 26.45 13.35
CA ASN A 85 -6.60 27.35 12.20
C ASN A 85 -8.07 27.68 11.89
N THR A 86 -8.99 26.73 12.11
CA THR A 86 -10.42 26.91 11.79
C THR A 86 -11.12 27.81 12.80
N TYR A 87 -10.74 27.73 14.08
CA TYR A 87 -11.37 28.43 15.18
C TYR A 87 -10.42 29.44 15.81
N ALA A 88 -9.88 30.35 14.99
CA ALA A 88 -8.87 31.33 15.40
C ALA A 88 -9.30 32.29 16.54
N THR A 89 -10.59 32.34 16.88
CA THR A 89 -11.15 33.16 17.97
C THR A 89 -11.57 32.35 19.19
N SER A 90 -11.48 31.02 19.15
CA SER A 90 -11.82 30.15 20.28
C SER A 90 -10.67 30.09 21.28
N ASN A 91 -11.01 29.93 22.55
CA ASN A 91 -10.03 29.76 23.62
C ASN A 91 -9.65 28.28 23.77
N GLU A 92 -8.54 27.99 24.47
CA GLU A 92 -7.93 26.64 24.57
C GLU A 92 -8.90 25.55 25.06
N GLY A 93 -9.92 25.90 25.85
CA GLY A 93 -10.91 24.95 26.37
C GLY A 93 -12.12 24.68 25.46
N GLU A 94 -12.25 25.43 24.37
CA GLU A 94 -13.29 25.27 23.35
C GLU A 94 -12.81 24.53 22.09
N LEU A 95 -11.49 24.31 21.99
CA LEU A 95 -10.81 23.54 20.94
C LEU A 95 -10.66 22.07 21.37
#